data_AF-A0A7R6PVM0-F1
#
_entry.id   AF-A0A7R6PVM0-F1
#
_cell.length_a   1.000
_cell.length_b   1.000
_cell.length_c   1.000
_cell.angle_alpha   90.00
_cell.angle_beta   90.00
_cell.angle_gamma   90.00
#
_symmetry.space_group_name_H-M   'P 1'
#
loop_
_entity.id
_entity.type
_entity.pdbx_description
1 polymer ?
#
loop_
_entity_poly.entity_id
_entity_poly.type
_entity_poly.pdbx_seq_one_letter_code
_entity_poly.pdbx_strand_id
1 'polypeptide(L)'
;MALAIFDLDETLVAGDSCSLFCQFLLAEGVVDSEFVERDQQMMALYNAEALVLDEYISFFTEPLRHLSIVTINEMMPRFVEQYIAPRIYSEAHQILESQAALGNRLLIVSATAEFIVNAVARRLGVSDVLAIRLASEQGFYTGKIEGVPTFRKGKVTRLHSWLVEHDETLQGAQFYSDSINDLPLLELVDYPVATNPDKQLLQIATQRNWPVLNWSSHHLLPPQTDITAFKASNSCSDSFNDQSVQHSTIQEVTHV
;
A
#
# COMPACT_ATOMS: atom_id res chain seq x y z
N MET A 1 -20.47 15.86 9.96
CA MET A 1 -19.28 15.26 9.32
C MET A 1 -19.30 13.80 9.67
N ALA A 2 -19.29 12.90 8.69
CA ALA A 2 -19.22 11.48 8.93
C ALA A 2 -17.81 10.96 8.59
N LEU A 3 -17.50 9.74 9.04
CA LEU A 3 -16.28 9.05 8.66
C LEU A 3 -16.49 8.25 7.38
N ALA A 4 -15.56 8.37 6.45
CA ALA A 4 -15.42 7.42 5.34
C ALA A 4 -14.16 6.57 5.61
N ILE A 5 -14.40 5.32 5.99
CA ILE A 5 -13.38 4.38 6.42
C ILE A 5 -13.08 3.43 5.26
N PHE A 6 -11.82 3.12 5.01
CA PHE A 6 -11.41 2.26 3.91
C PHE A 6 -10.41 1.22 4.40
N ASP A 7 -10.62 -0.05 4.05
CA ASP A 7 -9.51 -0.99 4.00
C ASP A 7 -8.56 -0.63 2.85
N LEU A 8 -7.35 -1.20 2.84
CA LEU A 8 -6.31 -0.85 1.87
C LEU A 8 -6.17 -1.91 0.77
N ASP A 9 -5.87 -3.14 1.18
CA ASP A 9 -5.38 -4.21 0.32
C ASP A 9 -6.57 -4.90 -0.34
N GLU A 10 -6.53 -5.12 -1.66
CA GLU A 10 -7.67 -5.54 -2.51
C GLU A 10 -8.89 -4.59 -2.50
N THR A 11 -8.90 -3.56 -1.65
CA THR A 11 -9.92 -2.52 -1.55
C THR A 11 -9.52 -1.25 -2.34
N LEU A 12 -8.52 -0.49 -1.87
CA LEU A 12 -8.01 0.71 -2.54
C LEU A 12 -6.86 0.40 -3.52
N VAL A 13 -6.11 -0.67 -3.24
CA VAL A 13 -4.98 -1.16 -4.03
C VAL A 13 -5.27 -2.57 -4.51
N ALA A 14 -5.10 -2.83 -5.80
CA ALA A 14 -5.23 -4.15 -6.39
C ALA A 14 -4.03 -5.03 -6.01
N GLY A 15 -4.16 -5.81 -4.94
CA GLY A 15 -3.10 -6.66 -4.40
C GLY A 15 -2.78 -6.40 -2.93
N ASP A 16 -2.14 -7.40 -2.30
CA ASP A 16 -1.63 -7.34 -0.93
C ASP A 16 -0.31 -6.57 -0.84
N SER A 17 -0.33 -5.43 -0.14
CA SER A 17 0.83 -4.53 -0.06
C SER A 17 2.02 -5.10 0.73
N CYS A 18 1.80 -6.01 1.69
CA CYS A 18 2.90 -6.73 2.35
C CYS A 18 3.62 -7.66 1.36
N SER A 19 2.88 -8.45 0.59
CA SER A 19 3.41 -9.34 -0.45
C SER A 19 4.12 -8.57 -1.56
N LEU A 20 3.58 -7.42 -1.96
CA LEU A 20 4.24 -6.51 -2.90
C LEU A 20 5.55 -5.97 -2.32
N PHE A 21 5.58 -5.66 -1.01
CA PHE A 21 6.80 -5.21 -0.35
C PHE A 21 7.86 -6.33 -0.29
N CYS A 22 7.46 -7.59 -0.04
CA CYS A 22 8.36 -8.75 -0.13
C CYS A 22 8.98 -8.87 -1.55
N GLN A 23 8.19 -8.68 -2.60
CA GLN A 23 8.70 -8.67 -3.98
C GLN A 23 9.67 -7.50 -4.25
N PHE A 24 9.38 -6.33 -3.68
CA PHE A 24 10.28 -5.19 -3.76
C PHE A 24 11.61 -5.46 -3.04
N LEU A 25 11.59 -6.07 -1.85
CA LEU A 25 12.81 -6.46 -1.13
C LEU A 25 13.65 -7.46 -1.93
N LEU A 26 13.01 -8.38 -2.66
CA LEU A 26 13.70 -9.29 -3.57
C LEU A 26 14.41 -8.52 -4.70
N ALA A 27 13.71 -7.55 -5.32
CA ALA A 27 14.28 -6.72 -6.38
C ALA A 27 15.45 -5.84 -5.90
N GLU A 28 15.42 -5.42 -4.63
CA GLU A 28 16.48 -4.69 -3.96
C GLU A 28 17.63 -5.59 -3.46
N GLY A 29 17.51 -6.91 -3.57
CA GLY A 29 18.51 -7.88 -3.12
C GLY A 29 18.60 -8.01 -1.59
N VAL A 30 17.56 -7.62 -0.87
CA VAL A 30 17.47 -7.74 0.60
C VAL A 30 17.03 -9.14 1.02
N VAL A 31 16.20 -9.79 0.22
CA VAL A 31 15.74 -11.18 0.42
C VAL A 31 15.95 -12.01 -0.84
N ASP A 32 15.85 -13.33 -0.71
CA ASP A 32 15.89 -14.28 -1.81
C ASP A 32 14.49 -14.72 -2.26
N SER A 33 14.43 -15.57 -3.29
CA SER A 33 13.17 -16.10 -3.82
C SER A 33 12.47 -17.03 -2.83
N GLU A 34 13.21 -17.75 -1.98
CA GLU A 34 12.64 -18.65 -0.98
C GLU A 34 11.82 -17.87 0.05
N PHE A 35 12.27 -16.67 0.43
CA PHE A 35 11.50 -15.75 1.28
C PHE A 35 10.15 -15.39 0.65
N VAL A 36 10.13 -15.02 -0.64
CA VAL A 36 8.89 -14.64 -1.34
C VAL A 36 7.95 -15.85 -1.50
N GLU A 37 8.48 -17.05 -1.76
CA GLU A 37 7.68 -18.27 -1.78
C GLU A 37 7.07 -18.57 -0.41
N ARG A 38 7.82 -18.34 0.67
CA ARG A 38 7.32 -18.54 2.03
C ARG A 38 6.23 -17.54 2.40
N ASP A 39 6.37 -16.29 1.98
CA ASP A 39 5.33 -15.27 2.13
C ASP A 39 4.03 -15.68 1.42
N GLN A 40 4.12 -16.15 0.16
CA GLN A 40 2.96 -16.67 -0.57
C GLN A 40 2.26 -17.82 0.15
N GLN A 41 3.01 -18.74 0.77
CA GLN A 41 2.45 -19.82 1.57
C GLN A 41 1.71 -19.29 2.81
N MET A 42 2.25 -18.27 3.46
CA MET A 42 1.57 -17.63 4.61
C MET A 42 0.32 -16.86 4.17
N MET A 43 0.33 -16.19 3.01
CA MET A 43 -0.86 -15.54 2.46
C MET A 43 -1.95 -16.55 2.07
N ALA A 44 -1.58 -17.75 1.63
CA ALA A 44 -2.55 -18.83 1.47
C ALA A 44 -3.21 -19.23 2.80
N LEU A 45 -2.47 -19.24 3.91
CA LEU A 45 -3.03 -19.45 5.25
C LEU A 45 -3.91 -18.28 5.71
N TYR A 46 -3.56 -17.04 5.35
CA TYR A 46 -4.39 -15.86 5.62
C TYR A 46 -5.76 -15.98 4.96
N ASN A 47 -5.77 -16.31 3.67
CA ASN A 47 -6.99 -16.51 2.88
C ASN A 47 -7.82 -17.70 3.36
N ALA A 48 -7.19 -18.71 3.95
CA ALA A 48 -7.84 -19.83 4.60
C ALA A 48 -8.24 -19.57 6.06
N GLU A 49 -8.11 -18.32 6.54
CA GLU A 49 -8.39 -17.87 7.90
C GLU A 49 -7.59 -18.59 9.01
N ALA A 50 -6.52 -19.28 8.64
CA ALA A 50 -5.70 -20.15 9.48
C ALA A 50 -4.36 -19.53 9.90
N LEU A 51 -4.07 -18.30 9.46
CA LEU A 51 -2.82 -17.61 9.77
C LEU A 51 -2.71 -17.26 11.26
N VAL A 52 -1.54 -17.55 11.84
CA VAL A 52 -1.12 -17.00 13.14
C VAL A 52 -0.39 -15.67 12.89
N LEU A 53 -1.04 -14.56 13.22
CA LEU A 53 -0.54 -13.22 12.88
C LEU A 53 0.85 -12.92 13.46
N ASP A 54 1.13 -13.32 14.70
CA ASP A 54 2.43 -13.09 15.33
C ASP A 54 3.56 -13.85 14.62
N GLU A 55 3.28 -15.04 14.09
CA GLU A 55 4.25 -15.81 13.29
C GLU A 55 4.50 -15.11 11.96
N TYR A 56 3.45 -14.60 11.31
CA TYR A 56 3.59 -13.83 10.08
C TYR A 56 4.41 -12.56 10.28
N ILE A 57 4.08 -11.75 11.29
CA ILE A 57 4.82 -10.51 11.57
C ILE A 57 6.27 -10.82 11.92
N SER A 58 6.53 -11.87 12.71
CA SER A 58 7.91 -12.27 13.01
C SER A 58 8.67 -12.64 11.74
N PHE A 59 8.05 -13.38 10.82
CA PHE A 59 8.63 -13.75 9.52
C PHE A 59 8.83 -12.53 8.61
N PHE A 60 7.78 -11.76 8.34
CA PHE A 60 7.79 -10.61 7.44
C PHE A 60 8.85 -9.57 7.84
N THR A 61 9.03 -9.38 9.14
CA THR A 61 10.01 -8.41 9.66
C THR A 61 11.43 -8.94 9.76
N GLU A 62 11.68 -10.24 9.62
CA GLU A 62 13.00 -10.86 9.77
C GLU A 62 14.10 -10.13 8.97
N PRO A 63 13.97 -9.90 7.65
CA PRO A 63 14.99 -9.20 6.88
C PRO A 63 15.13 -7.72 7.26
N LEU A 64 14.10 -7.14 7.88
CA LEU A 64 14.07 -5.74 8.28
C LEU A 64 14.78 -5.48 9.61
N ARG A 65 15.02 -6.50 10.43
CA ARG A 65 15.63 -6.34 11.77
C ARG A 65 17.07 -5.83 11.71
N HIS A 66 17.73 -6.01 10.57
CA HIS A 66 19.09 -5.53 10.32
C HIS A 66 19.14 -4.14 9.66
N LEU A 67 17.99 -3.60 9.27
CA LEU A 67 17.87 -2.29 8.64
C LEU A 67 17.34 -1.28 9.66
N SER A 68 17.94 -0.10 9.69
CA SER A 68 17.40 0.98 10.51
C SER A 68 16.03 1.39 9.96
N ILE A 69 15.11 1.82 10.83
CA ILE A 69 13.80 2.34 10.43
C ILE A 69 13.96 3.51 9.45
N VAL A 70 15.01 4.31 9.58
CA VAL A 70 15.35 5.38 8.63
C VAL A 70 15.60 4.81 7.24
N THR A 71 16.44 3.77 7.12
CA THR A 71 16.73 3.09 5.86
C THR A 71 15.47 2.50 5.24
N ILE A 72 14.61 1.85 6.04
CA ILE A 72 13.34 1.29 5.55
C ILE A 72 12.45 2.42 5.00
N ASN A 73 12.34 3.53 5.72
CA ASN A 73 11.55 4.68 5.29
C ASN A 73 12.08 5.33 4.00
N GLU A 74 13.39 5.35 3.78
CA GLU A 74 14.02 5.85 2.55
C GLU A 74 13.69 5.00 1.32
N MET A 75 13.38 3.70 1.51
CA MET A 75 12.97 2.81 0.43
C MET A 75 11.51 3.03 0.00
N MET A 76 10.67 3.56 0.90
CA MET A 76 9.22 3.63 0.71
C MET A 76 8.76 4.44 -0.51
N PRO A 77 9.35 5.60 -0.86
CA PRO A 77 8.96 6.32 -2.07
C PRO A 77 9.13 5.48 -3.35
N ARG A 78 10.22 4.70 -3.45
CA ARG A 78 10.47 3.82 -4.60
C ARG A 78 9.49 2.65 -4.64
N PHE A 79 9.26 2.02 -3.49
CA PHE A 79 8.26 0.97 -3.36
C PHE A 79 6.87 1.46 -3.80
N VAL A 80 6.43 2.62 -3.29
CA VAL A 80 5.13 3.19 -3.64
C VAL A 80 5.02 3.45 -5.14
N GLU A 81 6.01 4.08 -5.76
CA GLU A 81 5.93 4.43 -7.18
C GLU A 81 5.96 3.19 -8.09
N GLN A 82 6.79 2.20 -7.78
CA GLN A 82 7.01 1.05 -8.66
C GLN A 82 6.00 -0.08 -8.45
N TYR A 83 5.54 -0.30 -7.20
CA TYR A 83 4.71 -1.44 -6.84
C TYR A 83 3.27 -1.04 -6.50
N ILE A 84 3.05 0.10 -5.85
CA ILE A 84 1.71 0.48 -5.38
C ILE A 84 0.97 1.36 -6.40
N ALA A 85 1.58 2.44 -6.89
CA ALA A 85 0.91 3.41 -7.75
C ALA A 85 0.27 2.80 -9.01
N PRO A 86 0.89 1.82 -9.70
CA PRO A 86 0.26 1.15 -10.85
C PRO A 86 -0.95 0.26 -10.48
N ARG A 87 -1.11 -0.05 -9.18
CA ARG A 87 -2.14 -0.95 -8.65
C ARG A 87 -3.26 -0.21 -7.91
N ILE A 88 -3.15 1.10 -7.67
CA ILE A 88 -4.25 1.87 -7.09
C ILE A 88 -5.43 1.84 -8.08
N TYR A 89 -6.61 1.43 -7.63
CA TYR A 89 -7.80 1.46 -8.48
C TYR A 89 -8.12 2.89 -8.89
N SER A 90 -8.51 3.09 -10.15
CA SER A 90 -8.90 4.43 -10.61
C SER A 90 -10.11 4.98 -9.83
N GLU A 91 -11.00 4.07 -9.44
CA GLU A 91 -12.19 4.28 -8.65
C GLU A 91 -11.86 4.64 -7.19
N ALA A 92 -10.71 4.18 -6.66
CA ALA A 92 -10.24 4.54 -5.33
C ALA A 92 -9.99 6.05 -5.22
N HIS A 93 -9.38 6.67 -6.24
CA HIS A 93 -9.21 8.13 -6.28
C HIS A 93 -10.55 8.85 -6.30
N GLN A 94 -11.48 8.40 -7.16
CA GLN A 94 -12.79 9.01 -7.32
C GLN A 94 -13.59 8.96 -6.02
N ILE A 95 -13.61 7.82 -5.31
CA ILE A 95 -14.36 7.70 -4.07
C ILE A 95 -13.74 8.56 -2.97
N LEU A 96 -12.42 8.56 -2.80
CA LEU A 96 -11.75 9.39 -1.80
C LEU A 96 -12.02 10.88 -2.02
N GLU A 97 -11.89 11.36 -3.26
CA GLU A 97 -12.21 12.73 -3.63
C GLU A 97 -13.68 13.07 -3.37
N SER A 98 -14.60 12.17 -3.74
CA SER A 98 -16.04 12.40 -3.53
C SER A 98 -16.40 12.51 -2.04
N GLN A 99 -15.80 11.66 -1.20
CA GLN A 99 -16.05 11.67 0.24
C GLN A 99 -15.48 12.93 0.89
N ALA A 100 -14.28 13.33 0.49
CA ALA A 100 -13.68 14.59 0.93
C ALA A 100 -14.54 15.79 0.51
N ALA A 101 -15.09 15.79 -0.72
CA ALA A 101 -15.96 16.85 -1.22
C ALA A 101 -17.31 16.93 -0.47
N LEU A 102 -17.80 15.81 0.06
CA LEU A 102 -18.96 15.77 0.97
C LEU A 102 -18.61 16.26 2.40
N GLY A 103 -17.34 16.58 2.66
CA GLY A 103 -16.84 16.99 3.96
C GLY A 103 -16.70 15.82 4.94
N ASN A 104 -16.64 14.58 4.46
CA ASN A 104 -16.36 13.42 5.31
C ASN A 104 -14.87 13.32 5.60
N ARG A 105 -14.54 12.88 6.83
CA ARG A 105 -13.15 12.64 7.23
C ARG A 105 -12.74 11.24 6.77
N LEU A 106 -11.63 11.17 6.07
CA LEU A 106 -11.12 9.94 5.46
C LEU A 106 -10.20 9.21 6.45
N LEU A 107 -10.41 7.91 6.62
CA LEU A 107 -9.59 7.05 7.48
C LEU A 107 -9.25 5.74 6.76
N ILE A 108 -7.97 5.37 6.70
CA ILE A 108 -7.56 4.04 6.24
C ILE A 108 -7.36 3.12 7.45
N VAL A 109 -7.93 1.91 7.42
CA VAL A 109 -7.77 0.89 8.46
C VAL A 109 -7.36 -0.43 7.84
N SER A 110 -6.11 -0.86 8.02
CA SER A 110 -5.55 -2.05 7.36
C SER A 110 -4.81 -2.97 8.35
N ALA A 111 -4.75 -4.26 8.03
CA ALA A 111 -3.94 -5.25 8.76
C ALA A 111 -2.46 -5.29 8.30
N THR A 112 -2.06 -4.37 7.43
CA THR A 112 -0.67 -4.21 6.96
C THR A 112 0.17 -3.41 7.96
N ALA A 113 1.49 -3.62 7.92
CA ALA A 113 2.45 -2.87 8.74
C ALA A 113 2.36 -1.35 8.51
N GLU A 114 2.40 -0.58 9.61
CA GLU A 114 2.14 0.85 9.62
C GLU A 114 3.02 1.69 8.68
N PHE A 115 4.30 1.35 8.52
CA PHE A 115 5.18 2.09 7.63
C PHE A 115 4.78 1.96 6.15
N ILE A 116 4.21 0.82 5.76
CA ILE A 116 3.66 0.59 4.41
C ILE A 116 2.38 1.41 4.25
N VAL A 117 1.42 1.23 5.16
CA VAL A 117 0.11 1.90 5.07
C VAL A 117 0.29 3.41 5.07
N ASN A 118 1.16 3.97 5.91
CA ASN A 118 1.46 5.40 5.92
C ASN A 118 2.05 5.89 4.59
N ALA A 119 2.92 5.10 3.96
CA ALA A 119 3.49 5.48 2.67
C ALA A 119 2.43 5.50 1.56
N VAL A 120 1.51 4.53 1.56
CA VAL A 120 0.41 4.47 0.60
C VAL A 120 -0.64 5.54 0.86
N ALA A 121 -1.02 5.75 2.12
CA ALA A 121 -1.98 6.78 2.53
C ALA A 121 -1.52 8.19 2.11
N ARG A 122 -0.22 8.51 2.27
CA ARG A 122 0.37 9.75 1.75
C ARG A 122 0.19 9.90 0.24
N ARG A 123 0.35 8.82 -0.53
CA ARG A 123 0.14 8.83 -1.98
C ARG A 123 -1.32 9.06 -2.38
N LEU A 124 -2.24 8.56 -1.56
CA LEU A 124 -3.69 8.70 -1.72
C LEU A 124 -4.25 10.02 -1.15
N GLY A 125 -3.42 10.82 -0.47
CA GLY A 125 -3.85 12.06 0.17
C GLY A 125 -4.67 11.85 1.45
N VAL A 126 -4.60 10.68 2.08
CA VAL A 126 -5.30 10.37 3.33
C VAL A 126 -4.32 10.53 4.50
N SER A 127 -4.73 11.29 5.52
CA SER A 127 -3.87 11.62 6.67
C SER A 127 -4.09 10.71 7.88
N ASP A 128 -5.32 10.24 8.09
CA ASP A 128 -5.65 9.38 9.23
C ASP A 128 -5.48 7.90 8.84
N VAL A 129 -4.71 7.17 9.64
CA VAL A 129 -4.38 5.76 9.42
C VAL A 129 -4.45 4.97 10.72
N LEU A 130 -5.04 3.77 10.65
CA LEU A 130 -4.90 2.71 11.64
C LEU A 130 -4.30 1.47 10.97
N ALA A 131 -3.11 1.09 11.42
CA ALA A 131 -2.36 -0.03 10.88
C ALA A 131 -1.67 -0.84 11.98
N ILE A 132 -1.08 -1.99 11.62
CA ILE A 132 -0.32 -2.79 12.58
C ILE A 132 0.97 -2.06 12.91
N ARG A 133 1.08 -1.61 14.17
CA ARG A 133 2.30 -1.02 14.70
C ARG A 133 3.31 -2.11 15.04
N LEU A 134 4.55 -1.92 14.61
CA LEU A 134 5.65 -2.82 14.90
C LEU A 134 6.46 -2.25 16.06
N ALA A 135 6.72 -3.06 17.07
CA ALA A 135 7.56 -2.68 18.20
C ALA A 135 8.99 -2.44 17.72
N SER A 136 9.59 -1.35 18.17
CA SER A 136 10.94 -0.94 17.82
C SER A 136 11.80 -0.66 19.04
N GLU A 137 13.10 -0.88 18.91
CA GLU A 137 14.09 -0.58 19.93
C GLU A 137 15.34 -0.02 19.24
N GLN A 138 15.88 1.09 19.78
CA GLN A 138 17.10 1.75 19.27
C GLN A 138 17.07 2.05 17.75
N GLY A 139 15.88 2.31 17.18
CA GLY A 139 15.73 2.64 15.76
C GLY A 139 15.63 1.42 14.83
N PHE A 140 15.44 0.21 15.35
CA PHE A 140 15.28 -1.03 14.60
C PHE A 140 13.99 -1.74 15.00
N TYR A 141 13.36 -2.46 14.07
CA TYR A 141 12.19 -3.29 14.40
C TYR A 141 12.60 -4.55 15.16
N THR A 142 11.83 -4.89 16.19
CA THR A 142 12.06 -6.08 17.04
C THR A 142 11.42 -7.35 16.48
N GLY A 143 10.53 -7.19 15.49
CA GLY A 143 9.70 -8.23 14.91
C GLY A 143 8.51 -8.67 15.74
N LYS A 144 8.08 -7.83 16.67
CA LYS A 144 6.86 -8.00 17.46
C LYS A 144 5.84 -6.92 17.12
N ILE A 145 4.57 -7.20 17.36
CA ILE A 145 3.49 -6.21 17.27
C ILE A 145 3.51 -5.32 18.52
N GLU A 146 3.27 -4.03 18.33
CA GLU A 146 3.08 -3.06 19.42
C GLU A 146 1.57 -2.85 19.71
N GLY A 147 1.11 -3.36 20.85
CA GLY A 147 -0.26 -3.21 21.31
C GLY A 147 -1.24 -4.09 20.54
N VAL A 148 -2.47 -3.59 20.34
CA VAL A 148 -3.52 -4.33 19.63
C VAL A 148 -3.34 -4.18 18.12
N PRO A 149 -3.21 -5.28 17.35
CA PRO A 149 -3.15 -5.20 15.89
C PRO A 149 -4.51 -4.85 15.29
N THR A 150 -4.49 -4.13 14.17
CA THR A 150 -5.66 -3.83 13.32
C THR A 150 -6.06 -5.05 12.48
N PHE A 151 -6.32 -6.19 13.15
CA PHE A 151 -6.72 -7.44 12.50
C PHE A 151 -8.00 -7.99 13.14
N ARG A 152 -9.01 -8.30 12.32
CA ARG A 152 -10.33 -8.79 12.76
C ARG A 152 -10.93 -7.91 13.87
N LYS A 153 -11.32 -8.48 15.01
CA LYS A 153 -11.84 -7.74 16.18
C LYS A 153 -10.88 -6.66 16.70
N GLY A 154 -9.58 -6.80 16.42
CA GLY A 154 -8.57 -5.80 16.72
C GLY A 154 -8.78 -4.49 15.94
N LYS A 155 -9.28 -4.54 14.69
CA LYS A 155 -9.67 -3.33 13.94
C LYS A 155 -10.74 -2.53 14.67
N VAL A 156 -11.79 -3.19 15.15
CA VAL A 156 -12.87 -2.55 15.92
C VAL A 156 -12.34 -1.93 17.21
N THR A 157 -11.49 -2.64 17.94
CA THR A 157 -10.88 -2.14 19.18
C THR A 157 -10.03 -0.89 18.94
N ARG A 158 -9.22 -0.92 17.88
CA ARG A 158 -8.36 0.20 17.46
C ARG A 158 -9.19 1.39 16.98
N LEU A 159 -10.26 1.15 16.20
CA LEU A 159 -11.16 2.19 15.76
C LEU A 159 -11.85 2.88 16.94
N HIS A 160 -12.39 2.14 17.90
CA HIS A 160 -12.99 2.75 19.09
C HIS A 160 -12.02 3.61 19.89
N SER A 161 -10.76 3.16 20.03
CA SER A 161 -9.73 3.96 20.69
C SER A 161 -9.48 5.26 19.93
N TRP A 162 -9.36 5.18 18.60
CA TRP A 162 -9.17 6.35 17.73
C TRP A 162 -10.35 7.32 17.78
N LEU A 163 -11.59 6.82 17.80
CA LEU A 163 -12.80 7.65 17.90
C LEU A 163 -12.79 8.49 19.18
N VAL A 164 -12.44 7.87 20.32
CA VAL A 164 -12.33 8.58 21.61
C VAL A 164 -11.22 9.61 21.59
N GLU A 165 -10.05 9.27 21.04
CA GLU A 165 -8.90 10.18 20.96
C GLU A 165 -9.17 11.42 20.09
N HIS A 166 -10.05 11.30 19.10
CA HIS A 166 -10.33 12.36 18.13
C HIS A 166 -11.71 13.03 18.32
N ASP A 167 -12.47 12.65 19.35
CA ASP A 167 -13.85 13.12 19.59
C ASP A 167 -14.78 12.89 18.37
N GLU A 168 -14.61 11.72 17.73
CA GLU A 168 -15.37 11.31 16.53
C GLU A 168 -16.43 10.26 16.88
N THR A 169 -17.42 10.09 16.00
CA THR A 169 -18.46 9.05 16.14
C THR A 169 -18.64 8.27 14.84
N LEU A 170 -19.30 7.11 14.93
CA LEU A 170 -19.67 6.32 13.75
C LEU A 170 -21.02 6.75 13.13
N GLN A 171 -21.62 7.84 13.60
CA GLN A 171 -22.89 8.31 13.05
C GLN A 171 -22.71 8.72 11.58
N GLY A 172 -23.46 8.06 10.70
CA GLY A 172 -23.37 8.20 9.25
C GLY A 172 -22.10 7.62 8.63
N ALA A 173 -21.31 6.85 9.38
CA ALA A 173 -20.04 6.32 8.89
C ALA A 173 -20.23 5.30 7.76
N GLN A 174 -19.31 5.34 6.82
CA GLN A 174 -19.18 4.39 5.72
C GLN A 174 -17.92 3.56 5.91
N PHE A 175 -17.98 2.28 5.53
CA PHE A 175 -16.79 1.43 5.51
C PHE A 175 -16.74 0.58 4.25
N TYR A 176 -15.62 0.68 3.54
CA TYR A 176 -15.33 -0.03 2.30
C TYR A 176 -14.28 -1.13 2.58
N SER A 177 -14.61 -2.39 2.29
CA SER A 177 -13.67 -3.51 2.47
C SER A 177 -14.01 -4.69 1.55
N ASP A 178 -13.00 -5.48 1.20
CA ASP A 178 -13.06 -6.70 0.40
C ASP A 178 -13.22 -7.98 1.25
N SER A 179 -12.81 -7.94 2.52
CA SER A 179 -12.53 -9.17 3.27
C SER A 179 -13.58 -9.54 4.31
N ILE A 180 -13.87 -10.83 4.45
CA ILE A 180 -14.65 -11.38 5.56
C ILE A 180 -14.03 -11.09 6.93
N ASN A 181 -12.71 -10.89 6.99
CA ASN A 181 -12.01 -10.53 8.23
C ASN A 181 -12.50 -9.20 8.81
N ASP A 182 -13.08 -8.34 7.96
CA ASP A 182 -13.57 -7.01 8.29
C ASP A 182 -15.08 -6.98 8.59
N LEU A 183 -15.75 -8.12 8.52
CA LEU A 183 -17.17 -8.26 8.86
C LEU A 183 -17.54 -7.60 10.20
N PRO A 184 -16.77 -7.75 11.31
CA PRO A 184 -17.13 -7.10 12.56
C PRO A 184 -17.21 -5.57 12.48
N LEU A 185 -16.42 -4.94 11.60
CA LEU A 185 -16.45 -3.49 11.40
C LEU A 185 -17.53 -3.08 10.39
N LEU A 186 -17.75 -3.88 9.33
CA LEU A 186 -18.87 -3.68 8.40
C LEU A 186 -20.22 -3.75 9.12
N GLU A 187 -20.36 -4.62 10.12
CA GLU A 187 -21.58 -4.73 10.95
C GLU A 187 -21.78 -3.54 11.90
N LEU A 188 -20.75 -2.73 12.13
CA LEU A 188 -20.78 -1.64 13.11
C LEU A 188 -21.15 -0.29 12.51
N VAL A 189 -20.86 -0.06 11.23
CA VAL A 189 -21.11 1.22 10.56
C VAL A 189 -22.53 1.29 9.97
N ASP A 190 -23.03 2.52 9.76
CA ASP A 190 -24.36 2.74 9.18
C ASP A 190 -24.43 2.34 7.70
N TYR A 191 -23.31 2.47 6.98
CA TYR A 191 -23.25 2.25 5.53
C TYR A 191 -22.06 1.33 5.15
N PRO A 192 -22.18 0.01 5.35
CA PRO A 192 -21.18 -0.94 4.89
C PRO A 192 -21.21 -1.08 3.36
N VAL A 193 -20.03 -1.14 2.74
CA VAL A 193 -19.86 -1.30 1.30
C VAL A 193 -18.84 -2.39 1.03
N ALA A 194 -19.30 -3.51 0.46
CA ALA A 194 -18.43 -4.60 0.04
C ALA A 194 -17.73 -4.21 -1.27
N THR A 195 -16.41 -4.05 -1.26
CA THR A 195 -15.62 -3.56 -2.40
C THR A 195 -14.68 -4.65 -2.84
N ASN A 196 -14.86 -5.18 -4.06
CA ASN A 196 -14.16 -6.36 -4.57
C ASN A 196 -14.23 -7.58 -3.62
N PRO A 197 -15.42 -7.91 -3.06
CA PRO A 197 -15.48 -8.81 -1.91
C PRO A 197 -15.02 -10.24 -2.22
N ASP A 198 -14.39 -10.86 -1.22
CA ASP A 198 -14.17 -12.30 -1.21
C ASP A 198 -15.51 -13.08 -1.25
N LYS A 199 -15.43 -14.39 -1.50
CA LYS A 199 -16.63 -15.23 -1.67
C LYS A 199 -17.53 -15.22 -0.45
N GLN A 200 -16.98 -15.17 0.76
CA GLN A 200 -17.75 -15.21 2.00
C GLN A 200 -18.41 -13.86 2.25
N LEU A 201 -17.68 -12.76 2.08
CA LEU A 201 -18.22 -11.41 2.22
C LEU A 201 -19.30 -11.13 1.16
N LEU A 202 -19.12 -11.58 -0.08
CA LEU A 202 -20.11 -11.43 -1.14
C LEU A 202 -21.44 -12.12 -0.80
N GLN A 203 -21.38 -13.31 -0.18
CA GLN A 203 -22.59 -14.02 0.27
C GLN A 203 -23.34 -13.20 1.33
N ILE A 204 -22.63 -12.66 2.31
CA ILE A 204 -23.22 -11.83 3.37
C ILE A 204 -23.79 -10.53 2.80
N ALA A 205 -23.01 -9.83 1.97
CA ALA A 205 -23.43 -8.60 1.33
C ALA A 205 -24.71 -8.80 0.52
N THR A 206 -24.80 -9.91 -0.24
CA THR A 206 -26.01 -10.27 -0.99
C THR A 206 -27.19 -10.55 -0.05
N GLN A 207 -26.99 -11.35 1.00
CA GLN A 207 -28.05 -11.68 1.96
C GLN A 207 -28.59 -10.45 2.70
N ARG A 208 -27.72 -9.48 2.98
CA ARG A 208 -28.04 -8.26 3.74
C ARG A 208 -28.34 -7.04 2.86
N ASN A 209 -28.31 -7.21 1.54
CA ASN A 209 -28.47 -6.14 0.54
C ASN A 209 -27.47 -4.98 0.76
N TRP A 210 -26.24 -5.29 1.16
CA TRP A 210 -25.17 -4.29 1.19
C TRP A 210 -24.74 -3.95 -0.23
N PRO A 211 -24.42 -2.68 -0.54
CA PRO A 211 -23.81 -2.31 -1.80
C PRO A 211 -22.55 -3.13 -2.08
N VAL A 212 -22.44 -3.63 -3.31
CA VAL A 212 -21.26 -4.33 -3.82
C VAL A 212 -20.64 -3.52 -4.94
N LEU A 213 -19.38 -3.13 -4.78
CA LEU A 213 -18.57 -2.50 -5.80
C LEU A 213 -17.62 -3.53 -6.41
N ASN A 214 -17.49 -3.51 -7.73
CA ASN A 214 -16.54 -4.34 -8.46
C ASN A 214 -15.67 -3.42 -9.30
N TRP A 215 -14.50 -3.08 -8.77
CA TRP A 215 -13.49 -2.27 -9.44
C TRP A 215 -12.54 -3.18 -10.20
N SER A 216 -12.03 -2.69 -11.32
CA SER A 216 -11.13 -3.47 -12.15
C SER A 216 -9.84 -2.71 -12.40
N SER A 217 -8.72 -3.34 -12.07
CA SER A 217 -7.40 -2.83 -12.43
C SER A 217 -7.16 -3.08 -13.92
N HIS A 218 -7.52 -2.12 -14.78
CA HIS A 218 -7.27 -2.19 -16.22
C HIS A 218 -5.78 -2.08 -16.60
N HIS A 219 -4.87 -1.95 -15.61
CA HIS A 219 -3.43 -1.77 -15.78
C HIS A 219 -2.59 -2.79 -15.00
N LEU A 220 -3.01 -4.07 -15.00
CA LEU A 220 -2.07 -5.12 -14.64
C LEU A 220 -0.97 -5.13 -15.70
N LEU A 221 0.25 -4.76 -15.31
CA LEU A 221 1.45 -5.26 -15.98
C LEU A 221 1.31 -6.79 -16.07
N PRO A 222 1.72 -7.42 -17.19
CA PRO A 222 1.57 -8.86 -17.36
C PRO A 222 2.16 -9.63 -16.16
N PRO A 223 1.61 -10.81 -15.84
CA PRO A 223 2.11 -11.63 -14.74
C PRO A 223 3.62 -11.90 -14.93
N GLN A 224 4.33 -11.80 -13.81
CA GLN A 224 5.77 -12.01 -13.61
C GLN A 224 6.50 -12.65 -14.80
N THR A 225 7.18 -11.83 -15.59
CA THR A 225 8.32 -12.27 -16.40
C THR A 225 9.35 -11.13 -16.47
N ASP A 226 10.51 -11.38 -15.88
CA ASP A 226 11.78 -10.64 -16.01
C ASP A 226 11.79 -9.12 -15.75
N ILE A 227 11.87 -8.76 -14.46
CA ILE A 227 12.26 -7.40 -13.99
C ILE A 227 13.77 -7.13 -14.20
N THR A 228 14.52 -8.08 -14.75
CA THR A 228 15.94 -7.90 -15.10
C THR A 228 16.16 -6.93 -16.27
N ALA A 229 15.11 -6.61 -17.05
CA ALA A 229 15.24 -5.77 -18.25
C ALA A 229 15.21 -4.24 -18.01
N PHE A 230 14.84 -3.75 -16.82
CA PHE A 230 14.73 -2.30 -16.59
C PHE A 230 16.05 -1.61 -16.21
N LYS A 231 17.15 -2.36 -16.02
CA LYS A 231 18.47 -1.81 -15.68
C LYS A 231 19.36 -1.45 -16.88
N ALA A 232 18.90 -1.62 -18.12
CA ALA A 232 19.76 -1.48 -19.31
C ALA A 232 19.55 -0.21 -20.17
N SER A 233 18.73 0.77 -19.75
CA SER A 233 18.48 1.98 -20.56
C SER A 233 19.02 3.30 -19.97
N ASN A 234 19.79 3.26 -18.87
CA ASN A 234 20.39 4.46 -18.26
C ASN A 234 21.91 4.32 -18.02
N SER A 235 22.65 3.82 -19.02
CA SER A 235 24.10 4.00 -19.09
C SER A 235 24.48 4.69 -20.39
N CYS A 236 24.91 5.95 -20.24
CA CYS A 236 25.56 6.80 -21.23
C CYS A 236 26.50 6.06 -22.18
N SER A 237 26.51 6.51 -23.44
CA SER A 237 27.76 6.62 -24.19
C SER A 237 27.73 7.90 -25.02
N ASP A 238 28.46 8.90 -24.51
CA ASP A 238 28.98 10.02 -25.29
C ASP A 238 29.69 9.53 -26.55
N SER A 239 29.37 10.14 -27.68
CA SER A 239 30.25 10.16 -28.86
C SER A 239 29.86 11.33 -29.76
N PHE A 240 30.26 12.54 -29.35
CA PHE A 240 30.47 13.64 -30.28
C PHE A 240 31.74 13.35 -31.06
N ASN A 241 31.59 12.98 -32.34
CA ASN A 241 32.70 12.93 -33.28
C ASN A 241 32.66 14.20 -34.16
N ASP A 242 33.69 15.00 -33.97
CA ASP A 242 34.11 16.14 -34.76
C ASP A 242 34.56 15.68 -36.16
N GLN A 243 34.09 16.34 -37.23
CA GLN A 243 34.83 16.63 -38.48
C GLN A 243 33.99 17.53 -39.40
N SER A 244 34.30 18.83 -39.46
CA SER A 244 34.57 19.51 -40.74
C SER A 244 35.32 20.82 -40.51
N VAL A 245 36.45 20.94 -41.21
CA VAL A 245 37.44 22.01 -41.13
C VAL A 245 37.54 22.66 -42.52
N GLN A 246 37.81 23.97 -42.51
CA GLN A 246 38.23 24.88 -43.62
C GLN A 246 37.12 25.42 -44.54
N HIS A 247 37.11 26.67 -45.01
CA HIS A 247 38.03 27.82 -44.91
C HIS A 247 37.25 29.05 -45.43
N SER A 248 37.33 30.21 -44.77
CA SER A 248 37.26 31.51 -45.48
C SER A 248 37.91 32.62 -44.66
N THR A 249 39.07 33.04 -45.14
CA THR A 249 39.79 34.27 -44.78
C THR A 249 39.10 35.46 -45.47
N ILE A 250 39.04 36.63 -44.82
CA ILE A 250 39.53 37.93 -45.34
C ILE A 250 39.13 39.12 -44.42
N GLN A 251 40.19 39.71 -43.87
CA GLN A 251 40.52 41.13 -43.65
C GLN A 251 39.72 42.05 -42.71
N GLU A 252 40.48 42.48 -41.69
CA GLU A 252 40.42 43.76 -41.00
C GLU A 252 40.42 44.96 -41.95
N VAL A 253 39.64 46.00 -41.61
CA VAL A 253 39.95 47.39 -41.91
C VAL A 253 39.76 48.20 -40.63
N THR A 254 40.87 48.75 -40.14
CA THR A 254 40.96 49.72 -39.06
C THR A 254 40.89 51.13 -39.65
N HIS A 255 40.07 52.03 -39.10
CA HIS A 255 40.47 53.41 -38.76
C HIS A 255 39.30 54.25 -38.20
N VAL A 256 39.57 54.81 -37.00
CA VAL A 256 39.01 56.01 -36.35
C VAL A 256 37.51 56.05 -36.04
#